data_AF-D8SL91-F1
#
_entry.id   AF-D8SL91-F1
#
_cell.length_a   1.000
_cell.length_b   1.000
_cell.length_c   1.000
_cell.angle_alpha   90.00
_cell.angle_beta   90.00
_cell.angle_gamma   90.00
#
_symmetry.space_group_name_H-M   'P 1'
#
loop_
_entity.id
_entity.type
_entity.pdbx_description
1 polymer ?
#
loop_
_entity_poly.entity_id
_entity_poly.type
_entity_poly.pdbx_seq_one_letter_code
_entity_poly.pdbx_strand_id
1 'polypeptide(L)'
;LIADIKKLKGGDPCQDDTSIGPKSSAATVEKSVNETVKAGTKLLVGGKQRGAFMEPTILDDAPFDTDARKEEVFGPVILLYSYK
;
A
#
# COMPACT_ATOMS: atom_id res chain seq x y z
N LEU A 1 13.25 -6.45 -0.27
CA LEU A 1 12.01 -5.63 -0.12
C LEU A 1 11.03 -5.82 -1.26
N ILE A 2 11.16 -5.15 -2.43
CA ILE A 2 10.16 -5.24 -3.51
C ILE A 2 9.92 -6.70 -3.95
N ALA A 3 11.00 -7.47 -4.13
CA ALA A 3 10.92 -8.88 -4.52
C ALA A 3 10.22 -9.76 -3.47
N ASP A 4 10.31 -9.41 -2.19
CA ASP A 4 9.69 -10.16 -1.10
C ASP A 4 8.22 -9.80 -0.95
N ILE A 5 7.88 -8.51 -1.10
CA ILE A 5 6.48 -8.06 -1.10
C ILE A 5 5.66 -8.71 -2.21
N LYS A 6 6.25 -8.90 -3.40
CA LYS A 6 5.58 -9.58 -4.53
C LYS A 6 5.26 -11.05 -4.26
N LYS A 7 5.87 -11.68 -3.25
CA LYS A 7 5.60 -13.08 -2.87
C LYS A 7 4.46 -13.21 -1.85
N LEU A 8 4.03 -12.10 -1.24
CA LEU A 8 2.99 -12.12 -0.21
C LEU A 8 1.65 -12.51 -0.84
N LYS A 9 1.00 -13.53 -0.27
CA LYS A 9 -0.29 -14.01 -0.74
C LYS A 9 -1.42 -13.29 -0.02
N GLY A 10 -2.28 -12.64 -0.80
CA GLY A 10 -3.53 -12.05 -0.32
C GLY A 10 -4.66 -13.06 -0.34
N GLY A 11 -5.44 -13.18 0.73
CA GLY A 11 -6.47 -14.21 0.80
C GLY A 11 -7.33 -14.21 2.07
N ASP A 12 -8.00 -15.33 2.27
CA ASP A 12 -8.81 -15.62 3.45
C ASP A 12 -7.89 -15.79 4.69
N PRO A 13 -8.10 -15.03 5.77
CA PRO A 13 -7.27 -15.11 6.98
C PRO A 13 -7.31 -16.47 7.67
N CYS A 14 -8.28 -17.34 7.37
CA CYS A 14 -8.35 -18.70 7.90
C CYS A 14 -7.42 -19.69 7.17
N GLN A 15 -6.78 -19.28 6.07
CA GLN A 15 -5.84 -20.13 5.32
C GLN A 15 -4.41 -19.89 5.80
N ASP A 16 -3.67 -20.97 6.07
CA ASP A 16 -2.30 -20.89 6.60
C ASP A 16 -1.30 -20.20 5.66
N ASP A 17 -1.57 -20.20 4.35
CA ASP A 17 -0.70 -19.57 3.35
C ASP A 17 -1.06 -18.11 3.05
N THR A 18 -2.08 -17.56 3.70
CA THR A 18 -2.45 -16.14 3.59
C THR A 18 -1.49 -15.28 4.39
N SER A 19 -0.77 -14.40 3.71
CA SER A 19 0.09 -13.41 4.34
C SER A 19 -0.63 -12.09 4.62
N ILE A 20 -1.63 -11.74 3.80
CA ILE A 20 -2.37 -10.48 3.90
C ILE A 20 -3.86 -10.77 3.83
N GLY A 21 -4.57 -10.45 4.90
CA GLY A 21 -6.02 -10.54 4.97
C GLY A 21 -6.75 -9.31 4.40
N PRO A 22 -8.09 -9.35 4.36
CA PRO A 22 -8.90 -8.21 3.95
C PRO A 22 -8.81 -7.05 4.94
N LYS A 23 -9.12 -5.85 4.46
CA LYS A 23 -9.15 -4.60 5.21
C LYS A 23 -10.53 -3.96 5.07
N SER A 24 -11.14 -3.60 6.18
CA SER A 24 -12.40 -2.84 6.20
C SER A 24 -12.27 -1.48 5.49
N SER A 25 -11.06 -0.92 5.48
CA SER A 25 -10.72 0.38 4.89
C SER A 25 -10.06 0.29 3.50
N ALA A 26 -10.12 -0.84 2.80
CA ALA A 26 -9.38 -1.05 1.53
C ALA A 26 -9.60 0.07 0.48
N ALA A 27 -10.84 0.52 0.32
CA ALA A 27 -11.17 1.60 -0.61
C ALA A 27 -10.56 2.96 -0.20
N THR A 28 -10.55 3.27 1.10
CA THR A 28 -9.91 4.47 1.63
C THR A 28 -8.40 4.44 1.41
N VAL A 29 -7.79 3.27 1.62
CA VAL A 29 -6.35 3.05 1.38
C VAL A 29 -6.03 3.24 -0.09
N GLU A 30 -6.78 2.63 -1.01
CA GLU A 30 -6.56 2.79 -2.46
C GLU A 30 -6.70 4.25 -2.88
N LYS A 31 -7.69 4.98 -2.33
CA LYS A 31 -7.86 6.41 -2.61
C LYS A 31 -6.61 7.21 -2.21
N SER A 32 -6.12 7.01 -0.98
CA SER A 32 -4.92 7.68 -0.47
C SER A 32 -3.68 7.38 -1.33
N VAL A 33 -3.50 6.11 -1.74
CA VAL A 33 -2.42 5.72 -2.65
C VAL A 33 -2.54 6.43 -4.00
N ASN A 34 -3.74 6.44 -4.59
CA ASN A 34 -3.97 7.08 -5.89
C ASN A 34 -3.75 8.60 -5.85
N GLU A 35 -4.18 9.28 -4.79
CA GLU A 35 -3.96 10.72 -4.60
C GLU A 35 -2.47 11.02 -4.44
N THR A 36 -1.75 10.18 -3.70
CA THR A 36 -0.30 10.30 -3.51
C THR A 36 0.47 10.09 -4.82
N VAL A 37 0.08 9.11 -5.64
CA VAL A 37 0.66 8.90 -6.98
C VAL A 37 0.38 10.09 -7.90
N LYS A 38 -0.85 10.64 -7.87
CA LYS A 38 -1.20 11.85 -8.64
C LYS A 38 -0.38 13.08 -8.23
N ALA A 39 0.07 13.16 -6.98
CA ALA A 39 0.96 14.21 -6.49
C ALA A 39 2.44 14.05 -6.94
N GLY A 40 2.74 13.11 -7.84
CA GLY A 40 4.07 12.91 -8.41
C GLY A 40 4.88 11.79 -7.75
N THR A 41 4.29 11.05 -6.81
CA THR A 41 4.94 9.92 -6.14
C THR A 41 5.06 8.73 -7.08
N LYS A 42 6.20 8.04 -7.05
CA LYS A 42 6.41 6.84 -7.85
C LYS A 42 5.87 5.60 -7.12
N LEU A 43 4.96 4.87 -7.77
CA LEU A 43 4.47 3.58 -7.31
C LEU A 43 5.43 2.45 -7.73
N LEU A 44 6.03 1.75 -6.77
CA LEU A 44 7.00 0.67 -7.03
C LEU A 44 6.36 -0.72 -7.10
N VAL A 45 5.28 -0.95 -6.33
CA VAL A 45 4.54 -2.23 -6.30
C VAL A 45 3.11 -1.99 -5.80
N GLY A 46 2.17 -2.85 -6.20
CA GLY A 46 0.80 -2.89 -5.69
C GLY A 46 -0.06 -1.71 -6.15
N GLY A 47 -0.81 -1.14 -5.22
CA GLY A 47 -1.61 0.07 -5.41
C GLY A 47 -3.05 -0.15 -5.85
N LYS A 48 -3.54 -1.40 -5.92
CA LYS A 48 -4.93 -1.69 -6.27
C LYS A 48 -5.67 -2.43 -5.16
N GLN A 49 -6.96 -2.13 -5.03
CA GLN A 49 -7.88 -2.94 -4.25
C GLN A 49 -8.59 -3.98 -5.11
N ARG A 50 -9.02 -5.07 -4.47
CA ARG A 50 -9.93 -6.08 -5.01
C ARG A 50 -10.94 -6.46 -3.93
N GLY A 51 -12.14 -5.87 -3.99
CA GLY A 51 -13.11 -5.98 -2.90
C GLY A 51 -12.53 -5.40 -1.61
N ALA A 52 -12.55 -6.17 -0.52
CA ALA A 52 -11.94 -5.76 0.75
C ALA A 52 -10.42 -6.00 0.80
N PHE A 53 -9.80 -6.55 -0.23
CA PHE A 53 -8.35 -6.77 -0.25
C PHE A 53 -7.62 -5.55 -0.82
N MET A 54 -6.53 -5.14 -0.18
CA MET A 54 -5.61 -4.12 -0.71
C MET A 54 -4.26 -4.77 -1.00
N GLU A 55 -3.74 -4.58 -2.21
CA GLU A 55 -2.39 -5.05 -2.55
C GLU A 55 -1.33 -4.36 -1.69
N PRO A 56 -0.32 -5.11 -1.19
CA PRO A 56 0.80 -4.47 -0.51
C PRO A 56 1.53 -3.54 -1.46
N THR A 57 1.74 -2.31 -1.00
CA THR A 57 2.06 -1.16 -1.83
C THR A 57 3.34 -0.51 -1.34
N ILE A 58 4.23 -0.13 -2.27
CA ILE A 58 5.39 0.71 -1.95
C ILE A 58 5.32 1.98 -2.78
N LEU A 59 5.36 3.13 -2.10
CA LEU A 59 5.45 4.46 -2.66
C LEU A 59 6.85 5.03 -2.42
N ASP A 60 7.51 5.48 -3.47
CA ASP A 60 8.86 6.00 -3.45
C ASP A 60 8.84 7.53 -3.47
N ASP A 61 9.45 8.11 -2.45
CA ASP A 61 9.62 9.56 -2.26
C ASP A 61 8.31 10.36 -2.31
N ALA A 62 7.30 9.94 -1.53
CA ALA A 62 6.02 10.65 -1.47
C ALA A 62 6.21 12.09 -0.91
N PRO A 63 5.69 13.14 -1.55
CA PRO A 63 5.82 14.51 -1.04
C PRO A 63 5.22 14.70 0.36
N PHE A 64 5.78 15.62 1.16
CA PHE A 64 5.32 15.98 2.52
C PHE A 64 3.86 16.40 2.60
N ASP A 65 3.28 16.93 1.51
CA ASP A 65 1.90 17.40 1.50
C ASP A 65 0.88 16.32 1.10
N THR A 66 1.32 15.08 0.86
CA THR A 66 0.40 13.98 0.55
C THR A 66 -0.21 13.39 1.82
N ASP A 67 -1.50 13.04 1.74
CA ASP A 67 -2.21 12.43 2.87
C ASP A 67 -1.54 11.13 3.31
N ALA A 68 -0.99 10.34 2.38
CA ALA A 68 -0.27 9.12 2.73
C ALA A 68 0.99 9.36 3.57
N ARG A 69 1.56 10.58 3.55
CA ARG A 69 2.73 10.97 4.35
C ARG A 69 2.38 11.74 5.62
N LYS A 70 1.29 12.52 5.61
CA LYS A 70 0.84 13.31 6.76
C LYS A 70 0.03 12.50 7.77
N GLU A 71 -0.82 11.61 7.24
CA GLU A 71 -1.80 10.86 8.02
C GLU A 71 -1.49 9.36 8.01
N GLU A 72 -2.07 8.63 8.97
CA GLU A 72 -1.95 7.19 8.99
C GLU A 72 -2.80 6.53 7.90
N VAL A 73 -2.15 5.82 6.97
CA VAL A 73 -2.82 5.16 5.84
C VAL A 73 -3.66 3.95 6.29
N PHE A 74 -3.34 3.34 7.43
CA PHE A 74 -4.02 2.13 7.95
C PHE A 74 -4.13 0.97 6.94
N GLY A 75 -3.18 0.86 6.01
CA GLY A 75 -3.15 -0.14 4.94
C GLY A 75 -1.78 -0.81 4.80
N PRO A 76 -1.65 -1.86 3.97
CA PRO A 76 -0.36 -2.48 3.68
C PRO A 76 0.47 -1.58 2.73
N VAL A 77 0.75 -0.35 3.15
CA VAL A 77 1.44 0.68 2.34
C VAL A 77 2.74 1.06 3.05
N ILE A 78 3.84 1.05 2.30
CA ILE A 78 5.17 1.45 2.77
C ILE A 78 5.58 2.69 1.98
N LEU A 79 6.00 3.73 2.71
CA LEU A 79 6.67 4.88 2.13
C LEU A 79 8.18 4.67 2.21
N LEU A 80 8.86 4.77 1.07
CA LEU A 80 10.31 4.61 0.98
C LEU A 80 10.96 5.99 0.76
N TYR A 81 11.93 6.32 1.60
CA TYR A 81 12.71 7.55 1.49
C TYR A 81 14.20 7.23 1.58
N SER A 82 15.00 7.95 0.80
CA SER A 82 16.45 7.99 0.99
C SER A 82 16.83 9.15 1.91
N TYR A 83 17.88 8.97 2.70
CA TYR A 83 18.49 10.03 3.51
C TYR A 83 20.00 10.04 3.27
N LYS A 84 20.64 11.17 3.54
CA LYS A 84 22.10 11.32 3.49
C LYS A 84 22.69 11.30 4.89
#